data_AF-A0A4Y7KK90-F1
#
_entry.id   AF-A0A4Y7KK90-F1
#
_cell.length_a   1.000
_cell.length_b   1.000
_cell.length_c   1.000
_cell.angle_alpha   90.00
_cell.angle_beta   90.00
_cell.angle_gamma   90.00
#
_symmetry.space_group_name_H-M   'P 1'
#
loop_
_entity.id
_entity.type
_entity.pdbx_description
1 polymer ?
#
loop_
_entity_poly.entity_id
_entity_poly.type
_entity_poly.pdbx_seq_one_letter_code
_entity_poly.pdbx_strand_id
1 'polypeptide(L)'
;MFVQVIHSCAIKFPEVASTVVHLLRDFLGDSNVASAIDVVVFAREVIETNPKLRALASPNLDVRRKTTDISLELITPRNIDEVVQALKKEVVKSQSTKLEKNGEYCQMLVQAIHFCAIKFPEVASTVVHLLMDFLGDSNVASAIDVVVFAREVIETNPKLRVAIITRLLDTFCQIRAARVCSFAL
;
A
#
# COMPACT_ATOMS: atom_id res chain seq x y z
N MET A 1 28.06 -11.37 -5.53
CA MET A 1 26.77 -11.87 -5.00
C MET A 1 25.58 -11.09 -5.57
N PHE A 2 25.57 -9.74 -5.49
CA PHE A 2 24.50 -8.87 -6.06
C PHE A 2 24.17 -9.15 -7.55
N VAL A 3 25.18 -9.23 -8.41
CA VAL A 3 24.98 -9.47 -9.86
C VAL A 3 24.29 -10.81 -10.16
N GLN A 4 24.56 -11.85 -9.38
CA GLN A 4 23.90 -13.16 -9.56
C GLN A 4 22.43 -13.13 -9.13
N VAL A 5 22.08 -12.36 -8.09
CA VAL A 5 20.68 -12.17 -7.67
C VAL A 5 19.92 -11.39 -8.74
N ILE A 6 20.49 -10.29 -9.25
CA ILE A 6 19.89 -9.50 -10.33
C ILE A 6 19.68 -10.36 -11.58
N HIS A 7 20.71 -11.12 -11.97
CA HIS A 7 20.65 -11.98 -13.14
C HIS A 7 19.61 -13.10 -12.99
N SER A 8 19.54 -13.73 -11.81
CA SER A 8 18.54 -14.76 -11.54
C SER A 8 17.11 -14.19 -11.49
N CYS A 9 16.94 -12.97 -10.96
CA CYS A 9 15.66 -12.26 -10.97
C CYS A 9 15.22 -11.87 -12.38
N ALA A 10 16.13 -11.32 -13.20
CA ALA A 10 15.86 -10.92 -14.58
C ALA A 10 15.44 -12.10 -15.47
N ILE A 11 16.02 -13.28 -15.22
CA ILE A 11 15.64 -14.51 -15.93
C ILE A 11 14.25 -15.00 -15.51
N LYS A 12 13.93 -14.94 -14.21
CA LYS A 12 12.70 -15.52 -13.65
C LYS A 12 11.49 -14.59 -13.79
N PHE A 13 11.72 -13.29 -13.85
CA PHE A 13 10.70 -12.24 -13.95
C PHE A 13 11.15 -11.12 -14.91
N PRO A 14 11.12 -11.35 -16.23
CA PRO A 14 11.62 -10.40 -17.22
C PRO A 14 10.85 -9.07 -17.21
N GLU A 15 9.55 -9.09 -16.87
CA GLU A 15 8.67 -7.91 -16.82
C GLU A 15 9.11 -6.86 -15.78
N VAL A 16 9.70 -7.29 -14.66
CA VAL A 16 10.15 -6.39 -13.56
C VAL A 16 11.66 -6.24 -13.48
N ALA A 17 12.41 -6.89 -14.38
CA ALA A 17 13.86 -6.81 -14.41
C ALA A 17 14.34 -5.36 -14.53
N SER A 18 13.65 -4.54 -15.33
CA SER A 18 13.95 -3.13 -15.50
C SER A 18 13.74 -2.33 -14.20
N THR A 19 12.58 -2.51 -13.54
CA THR A 19 12.27 -1.84 -12.27
C THR A 19 13.27 -2.22 -11.19
N VAL A 20 13.55 -3.52 -11.01
CA VAL A 20 14.48 -4.02 -9.99
C VAL A 20 15.89 -3.47 -10.23
N VAL A 21 16.35 -3.40 -11.48
CA VAL A 21 17.66 -2.84 -11.83
C VAL A 21 17.72 -1.32 -11.58
N HIS A 22 16.66 -0.58 -11.93
CA HIS A 22 16.58 0.86 -11.66
C HIS A 22 16.61 1.14 -10.15
N LEU A 23 15.87 0.36 -9.38
CA LEU A 23 15.73 0.52 -7.95
C LEU A 23 17.02 0.17 -7.21
N LEU A 24 17.70 -0.90 -7.63
CA LEU A 24 19.04 -1.23 -7.11
C LEU A 24 20.06 -0.15 -7.47
N ARG A 25 19.96 0.48 -8.64
CA ARG A 25 20.83 1.60 -9.02
C ARG A 25 20.59 2.83 -8.13
N ASP A 26 19.33 3.19 -7.91
CA ASP A 26 18.96 4.32 -7.05
C ASP A 26 19.39 4.07 -5.60
N PHE A 27 19.24 2.84 -5.09
CA PHE A 27 19.66 2.49 -3.73
C PHE A 27 21.17 2.34 -3.55
N LEU A 28 21.90 1.85 -4.55
CA LEU A 28 23.36 1.76 -4.50
C LEU A 28 24.03 3.13 -4.65
N GLY A 29 23.30 4.14 -5.15
CA GLY A 29 23.73 5.54 -5.18
C GLY A 29 23.75 6.20 -3.80
N ASP A 30 22.86 5.79 -2.89
CA ASP A 30 22.87 6.20 -1.49
C ASP A 30 23.84 5.30 -0.70
N SER A 31 24.85 5.90 -0.09
CA SER A 31 26.08 5.25 0.41
C SER A 31 25.90 4.27 1.59
N ASN A 32 24.67 3.90 1.94
CA ASN A 32 24.38 3.07 3.10
C ASN A 32 24.22 1.59 2.71
N VAL A 33 25.36 0.89 2.68
CA VAL A 33 25.50 -0.52 2.27
C VAL A 33 24.60 -1.48 3.07
N ALA A 34 24.21 -1.12 4.30
CA ALA A 34 23.25 -1.90 5.10
C ALA A 34 21.83 -1.91 4.48
N SER A 35 21.40 -0.77 3.92
CA SER A 35 20.12 -0.65 3.19
C SER A 35 20.14 -1.47 1.90
N ALA A 36 21.29 -1.55 1.21
CA ALA A 36 21.43 -2.33 -0.01
C ALA A 36 21.32 -3.85 0.23
N ILE A 37 21.83 -4.36 1.36
CA ILE A 37 21.66 -5.77 1.75
C ILE A 37 20.20 -6.06 2.11
N ASP A 38 19.56 -5.20 2.89
CA ASP A 38 18.14 -5.32 3.22
C ASP A 38 17.27 -5.30 1.96
N VAL A 39 17.56 -4.42 1.00
CA VAL A 39 16.83 -4.32 -0.28
C VAL A 39 17.04 -5.56 -1.16
N VAL A 40 18.22 -6.19 -1.14
CA VAL A 40 18.48 -7.41 -1.94
C VAL A 40 17.92 -8.66 -1.28
N VAL A 41 18.01 -8.78 0.05
CA VAL A 41 17.31 -9.82 0.81
C VAL A 41 15.80 -9.63 0.63
N PHE A 42 15.32 -8.39 0.62
CA PHE A 42 13.93 -8.08 0.40
C PHE A 42 13.45 -8.37 -1.02
N ALA A 43 14.16 -7.93 -2.05
CA ALA A 43 13.84 -8.26 -3.43
C ALA A 43 13.79 -9.79 -3.62
N ARG A 44 14.73 -10.52 -3.01
CA ARG A 44 14.72 -11.99 -3.01
C ARG A 44 13.52 -12.58 -2.24
N GLU A 45 13.13 -12.03 -1.09
CA GLU A 45 12.03 -12.54 -0.26
C GLU A 45 10.63 -12.22 -0.84
N VAL A 46 10.45 -11.05 -1.49
CA VAL A 46 9.24 -10.71 -2.27
C VAL A 46 9.05 -11.64 -3.46
N ILE A 47 10.16 -12.09 -4.05
CA ILE A 47 10.18 -12.90 -5.26
C ILE A 47 10.06 -14.41 -4.94
N GLU A 48 10.68 -14.90 -3.86
CA GLU A 48 10.73 -16.35 -3.54
C GLU A 48 9.62 -16.83 -2.59
N THR A 49 9.02 -15.94 -1.80
CA THR A 49 8.00 -16.30 -0.81
C THR A 49 6.71 -15.54 -1.10
N ASN A 50 5.57 -16.25 -1.09
CA ASN A 50 4.21 -15.69 -1.04
C ASN A 50 4.20 -14.31 -0.37
N PRO A 51 3.50 -13.28 -0.92
CA PRO A 51 3.63 -11.85 -0.63
C PRO A 51 3.35 -11.47 0.83
N LYS A 52 4.16 -11.97 1.76
CA LYS A 52 4.06 -11.75 3.20
C LYS A 52 4.62 -10.39 3.62
N LEU A 53 4.96 -9.53 2.64
CA LEU A 53 5.40 -8.14 2.82
C LEU A 53 6.37 -7.97 4.01
N ARG A 54 7.28 -8.93 4.23
CA ARG A 54 8.08 -8.97 5.45
C ARG A 54 8.99 -7.77 5.61
N ALA A 55 9.46 -7.12 4.54
CA ALA A 55 10.20 -5.86 4.71
C ALA A 55 9.37 -4.61 4.93
N LEU A 56 8.05 -4.72 5.05
CA LEU A 56 7.31 -3.70 5.79
C LEU A 56 7.77 -3.64 7.26
N ALA A 57 8.50 -4.64 7.77
CA ALA A 57 9.17 -4.59 9.06
C ALA A 57 10.45 -3.72 9.08
N SER A 58 10.96 -3.25 7.94
CA SER A 58 12.15 -2.37 7.90
C SER A 58 11.89 -1.10 8.74
N PRO A 59 12.83 -0.58 9.54
CA PRO A 59 12.63 0.68 10.27
C PRO A 59 12.63 1.93 9.35
N ASN A 60 13.02 1.79 8.08
CA ASN A 60 13.17 2.90 7.14
C ASN A 60 11.92 3.04 6.22
N LEU A 61 11.26 4.20 6.24
CA LEU A 61 10.04 4.46 5.45
C LEU A 61 10.29 4.49 3.93
N ASP A 62 11.43 4.98 3.46
CA ASP A 62 11.77 4.99 2.03
C ASP A 62 11.95 3.57 1.51
N VAL A 63 12.57 2.71 2.32
CA VAL A 63 12.68 1.28 2.02
C VAL A 63 11.29 0.66 1.94
N ARG A 64 10.40 0.92 2.92
CA ARG A 64 9.01 0.41 2.90
C ARG A 64 8.20 0.91 1.69
N ARG A 65 8.38 2.17 1.29
CA ARG A 65 7.66 2.77 0.15
C ARG A 65 8.06 2.10 -1.15
N LYS A 66 9.34 2.14 -1.48
CA LYS A 66 9.86 1.52 -2.72
C LYS A 66 9.56 0.01 -2.77
N THR A 67 9.63 -0.65 -1.61
CA THR A 67 9.21 -2.04 -1.41
C THR A 67 7.76 -2.28 -1.80
N THR A 68 6.87 -1.42 -1.32
CA THR A 68 5.44 -1.50 -1.59
C THR A 68 5.18 -1.27 -3.07
N ASP A 69 5.80 -0.25 -3.66
CA ASP A 69 5.66 0.08 -5.08
C ASP A 69 6.01 -1.11 -6.00
N ILE A 70 7.16 -1.77 -5.77
CA ILE A 70 7.53 -2.98 -6.51
C ILE A 70 6.50 -4.10 -6.29
N SER A 71 6.06 -4.28 -5.05
CA SER A 71 5.07 -5.31 -4.73
C SER A 71 3.77 -5.07 -5.48
N LEU A 72 3.33 -3.80 -5.62
CA LEU A 72 2.15 -3.39 -6.37
C LEU A 72 2.28 -3.64 -7.89
N GLU A 73 3.47 -3.46 -8.46
CA GLU A 73 3.76 -3.81 -9.86
C GLU A 73 3.64 -5.31 -10.13
N LEU A 74 4.03 -6.14 -9.15
CA LEU A 74 4.02 -7.60 -9.22
C LEU A 74 2.66 -8.25 -8.94
N ILE A 75 1.63 -7.46 -8.65
CA ILE A 75 0.31 -8.01 -8.34
C ILE A 75 -0.34 -8.58 -9.59
N THR A 76 -0.87 -9.80 -9.42
CA THR A 76 -1.66 -10.54 -10.40
C THR A 76 -2.97 -11.00 -9.75
N PRO A 77 -3.98 -11.39 -10.54
CA PRO A 77 -5.22 -11.98 -9.99
C PRO A 77 -5.00 -13.20 -9.09
N ARG A 78 -3.83 -13.86 -9.17
CA ARG A 78 -3.52 -15.07 -8.38
C ARG A 78 -3.01 -14.75 -6.97
N ASN A 79 -2.47 -13.56 -6.75
CA ASN A 79 -1.81 -13.19 -5.49
C ASN A 79 -2.45 -11.99 -4.79
N ILE A 80 -3.41 -11.32 -5.44
CA ILE A 80 -4.05 -10.09 -4.95
C ILE A 80 -4.67 -10.27 -3.55
N ASP A 81 -5.40 -11.36 -3.31
CA ASP A 81 -6.01 -11.62 -2.00
C ASP A 81 -4.97 -11.66 -0.87
N GLU A 82 -3.84 -12.32 -1.10
CA GLU A 82 -2.77 -12.42 -0.12
C GLU A 82 -2.11 -11.06 0.13
N VAL A 83 -1.86 -10.28 -0.94
CA VAL A 83 -1.26 -8.93 -0.84
C VAL A 83 -2.18 -8.00 -0.06
N VAL A 84 -3.46 -7.96 -0.41
CA VAL A 84 -4.46 -7.11 0.25
C VAL A 84 -4.60 -7.51 1.71
N GLN A 85 -4.63 -8.80 2.03
CA GLN A 85 -4.65 -9.24 3.43
C GLN A 85 -3.40 -8.83 4.21
N ALA A 86 -2.23 -8.88 3.59
CA ALA A 86 -0.99 -8.44 4.23
C ALA A 86 -1.03 -6.92 4.51
N LEU A 87 -1.42 -6.10 3.53
CA LEU A 87 -1.59 -4.66 3.70
C LEU A 87 -2.61 -4.33 4.80
N LYS A 88 -3.77 -4.99 4.82
CA LYS A 88 -4.78 -4.82 5.88
C LYS A 88 -4.21 -5.08 7.27
N LYS A 89 -3.40 -6.13 7.44
CA LYS A 89 -2.78 -6.44 8.74
C LYS A 89 -1.82 -5.34 9.18
N GLU A 90 -1.02 -4.79 8.26
CA GLU A 90 -0.10 -3.70 8.58
C GLU A 90 -0.84 -2.40 8.91
N VAL A 91 -1.96 -2.12 8.24
CA VAL A 91 -2.84 -0.97 8.57
C VAL A 91 -3.40 -1.08 9.99
N VAL A 92 -3.87 -2.26 10.40
CA VAL A 92 -4.37 -2.46 11.78
C VAL A 92 -3.24 -2.32 12.81
N LYS A 93 -2.03 -2.77 12.48
CA LYS A 93 -0.86 -2.60 13.36
C LYS A 93 -0.43 -1.14 13.47
N SER A 94 -0.49 -0.37 12.39
CA SER A 94 -0.10 1.04 12.40
C SER A 94 -1.03 1.86 13.30
N GLN A 95 -2.33 1.56 13.33
CA GLN A 95 -3.28 2.18 14.25
C GLN A 95 -2.99 1.88 15.74
N SER A 96 -2.51 0.67 16.04
CA SER A 96 -2.21 0.24 17.42
C SER A 96 -0.97 0.91 18.00
N THR A 97 -0.05 1.35 17.13
CA THR A 97 1.25 1.89 17.51
C THR A 97 1.21 3.41 17.34
N LYS A 98 0.73 4.17 18.34
CA LYS A 98 0.60 5.64 18.25
C LYS A 98 1.96 6.37 18.32
N LEU A 99 2.81 6.22 17.31
CA LEU A 99 4.03 7.00 17.12
C LEU A 99 3.83 8.05 16.03
N GLU A 100 4.37 9.25 16.19
CA GLU A 100 4.18 10.38 15.25
C GLU A 100 4.63 10.08 13.80
N LYS A 101 5.58 9.14 13.60
CA LYS A 101 6.00 8.67 12.27
C LYS A 101 5.01 7.71 11.59
N ASN A 102 3.93 7.30 12.26
CA ASN A 102 2.95 6.38 11.69
C ASN A 102 1.97 7.04 10.72
N GLY A 103 1.82 8.37 10.73
CA GLY A 103 0.94 9.06 9.79
C GLY A 103 1.34 8.79 8.33
N GLU A 104 2.62 9.00 8.00
CA GLU A 104 3.16 8.77 6.65
C GLU A 104 3.15 7.31 6.25
N TYR A 105 3.50 6.41 7.19
CA TYR A 105 3.45 4.97 6.94
C TYR A 105 2.01 4.50 6.67
N CYS A 106 1.05 4.97 7.47
CA CYS A 106 -0.34 4.64 7.30
C CYS A 106 -0.87 5.18 5.97
N GLN A 107 -0.53 6.41 5.61
CA GLN A 107 -0.89 6.97 4.32
C GLN A 107 -0.36 6.11 3.16
N MET A 108 0.91 5.70 3.22
CA MET A 108 1.51 4.82 2.22
C MET A 108 0.74 3.49 2.08
N LEU A 109 0.32 2.89 3.19
CA LEU A 109 -0.47 1.65 3.17
C LEU A 109 -1.88 1.88 2.60
N VAL A 110 -2.55 2.99 2.95
CA VAL A 110 -3.87 3.35 2.41
C VAL A 110 -3.79 3.51 0.89
N GLN A 111 -2.79 4.22 0.39
CA GLN A 111 -2.54 4.42 -1.04
C GLN A 111 -2.30 3.08 -1.76
N ALA A 112 -1.51 2.19 -1.16
CA ALA A 112 -1.27 0.86 -1.72
C ALA A 112 -2.55 0.02 -1.83
N ILE A 113 -3.39 0.05 -0.79
CA ILE A 113 -4.70 -0.64 -0.81
C ILE A 113 -5.64 -0.02 -1.84
N HIS A 114 -5.67 1.31 -1.95
CA HIS A 114 -6.47 2.03 -2.95
C HIS A 114 -6.05 1.56 -4.36
N PHE A 115 -4.76 1.57 -4.67
CA PHE A 115 -4.25 1.07 -5.95
C PHE A 115 -4.71 -0.37 -6.25
N CYS A 116 -4.60 -1.27 -5.26
CA CYS A 116 -5.07 -2.64 -5.38
C CYS A 116 -6.55 -2.73 -5.73
N ALA A 117 -7.39 -1.94 -5.06
CA ALA A 117 -8.84 -1.98 -5.23
C ALA A 117 -9.34 -1.31 -6.52
N ILE A 118 -8.58 -0.38 -7.11
CA ILE A 118 -8.87 0.15 -8.45
C ILE A 118 -8.44 -0.84 -9.53
N LYS A 119 -7.25 -1.43 -9.38
CA LYS A 119 -6.73 -2.41 -10.33
C LYS A 119 -7.52 -3.72 -10.31
N PHE A 120 -8.03 -4.12 -9.15
CA PHE A 120 -8.80 -5.34 -8.90
C PHE A 120 -10.08 -5.03 -8.10
N PRO A 121 -11.16 -4.59 -8.76
CA PRO A 121 -12.40 -4.16 -8.10
C PRO A 121 -13.04 -5.20 -7.18
N GLU A 122 -12.79 -6.49 -7.41
CA GLU A 122 -13.29 -7.60 -6.60
C GLU A 122 -12.86 -7.51 -5.13
N VAL A 123 -11.68 -6.96 -4.85
CA VAL A 123 -11.18 -6.83 -3.47
C VAL A 123 -11.69 -5.59 -2.76
N ALA A 124 -12.27 -4.62 -3.48
CA ALA A 124 -12.72 -3.33 -2.92
C ALA A 124 -13.70 -3.51 -1.75
N SER A 125 -14.62 -4.48 -1.88
CA SER A 125 -15.60 -4.81 -0.84
C SER A 125 -14.96 -5.20 0.50
N THR A 126 -13.76 -5.78 0.47
CA THR A 126 -13.06 -6.29 1.65
C THR A 126 -12.24 -5.22 2.37
N VAL A 127 -11.90 -4.13 1.69
CA VAL A 127 -11.00 -3.07 2.19
C VAL A 127 -11.72 -1.77 2.49
N VAL A 128 -12.81 -1.46 1.77
CA VAL A 128 -13.47 -0.15 1.87
C VAL A 128 -13.93 0.16 3.28
N HIS A 129 -14.53 -0.80 3.99
CA HIS A 129 -14.99 -0.59 5.35
C HIS A 129 -13.84 -0.31 6.33
N LEU A 130 -12.69 -0.97 6.15
CA LEU A 130 -11.50 -0.73 6.98
C LEU A 130 -10.94 0.67 6.71
N LEU A 131 -10.89 1.09 5.44
CA LEU A 131 -10.36 2.39 5.06
C LEU A 131 -11.24 3.53 5.55
N MET A 132 -12.57 3.37 5.55
CA MET A 132 -13.50 4.41 6.02
C MET A 132 -13.32 4.78 7.50
N ASP A 133 -12.74 3.91 8.33
CA ASP A 133 -12.44 4.22 9.72
C ASP A 133 -11.33 5.30 9.85
N PHE A 134 -10.55 5.55 8.79
CA PHE A 134 -9.54 6.63 8.73
C PHE A 134 -10.09 8.01 8.42
N LEU A 135 -11.38 8.15 8.07
CA LEU A 135 -12.00 9.44 7.78
C LEU A 135 -12.03 10.37 9.01
N GLY A 136 -12.05 9.79 10.21
CA GLY A 136 -11.99 10.52 11.48
C GLY A 136 -10.58 10.71 12.03
N ASP A 137 -9.53 10.22 11.35
CA ASP A 137 -8.16 10.32 11.83
C ASP A 137 -7.62 11.76 11.70
N SER A 138 -6.68 12.09 12.56
CA SER A 138 -5.88 13.32 12.56
C SER A 138 -5.05 13.52 11.30
N ASN A 139 -4.71 12.43 10.59
CA ASN A 139 -3.99 12.52 9.32
C ASN A 139 -4.93 12.88 8.15
N VAL A 140 -5.01 14.17 7.86
CA VAL A 140 -5.81 14.73 6.76
C VAL A 140 -5.46 14.13 5.41
N ALA A 141 -4.19 13.79 5.16
CA ALA A 141 -3.76 13.26 3.87
C ALA A 141 -4.32 11.85 3.63
N SER A 142 -4.25 10.98 4.65
CA SER A 142 -4.89 9.66 4.61
C SER A 142 -6.40 9.76 4.45
N ALA A 143 -7.05 10.69 5.16
CA ALA A 143 -8.50 10.88 5.07
C ALA A 143 -8.93 11.33 3.67
N ILE A 144 -8.18 12.22 3.01
CA ILE A 144 -8.43 12.63 1.62
C ILE A 144 -8.33 11.41 0.68
N ASP A 145 -7.24 10.62 0.79
CA ASP A 145 -7.04 9.43 -0.04
C ASP A 145 -8.23 8.45 0.10
N VAL A 146 -8.75 8.27 1.32
CA VAL A 146 -9.92 7.41 1.57
C VAL A 146 -11.21 7.96 0.96
N VAL A 147 -11.47 9.27 1.03
CA VAL A 147 -12.68 9.85 0.40
C VAL A 147 -12.63 9.71 -1.12
N VAL A 148 -11.47 9.99 -1.73
CA VAL A 148 -11.27 9.83 -3.18
C VAL A 148 -11.49 8.38 -3.58
N PHE A 149 -10.92 7.42 -2.82
CA PHE A 149 -11.16 6.00 -3.03
C PHE A 149 -12.64 5.62 -2.93
N ALA A 150 -13.33 6.09 -1.89
CA ALA A 150 -14.75 5.79 -1.68
C ALA A 150 -15.60 6.27 -2.85
N ARG A 151 -15.32 7.47 -3.37
CA ARG A 151 -15.99 8.01 -4.56
C ARG A 151 -15.74 7.14 -5.80
N GLU A 152 -14.50 6.74 -6.03
CA GLU A 152 -14.13 5.93 -7.19
C GLU A 152 -14.78 4.53 -7.13
N VAL A 153 -14.88 3.93 -5.94
CA VAL A 153 -15.60 2.66 -5.73
C VAL A 153 -17.11 2.84 -5.93
N ILE A 154 -17.70 3.95 -5.51
CA ILE A 154 -19.13 4.27 -5.75
C ILE A 154 -19.45 4.33 -7.26
N GLU A 155 -18.54 4.89 -8.04
CA GLU A 155 -18.66 5.02 -9.50
C GLU A 155 -18.47 3.66 -10.20
N THR A 156 -17.46 2.89 -9.78
CA THR A 156 -17.08 1.62 -10.43
C THR A 156 -17.85 0.39 -9.94
N ASN A 157 -18.37 0.40 -8.71
CA ASN A 157 -19.02 -0.74 -8.07
C ASN A 157 -20.44 -0.40 -7.56
N PRO A 158 -21.47 -0.48 -8.41
CA PRO A 158 -22.85 -0.13 -8.05
C PRO A 158 -23.41 -0.90 -6.85
N LYS A 159 -22.94 -2.13 -6.63
CA LYS A 159 -23.35 -2.99 -5.51
C LYS A 159 -22.91 -2.47 -4.14
N LEU A 160 -21.75 -1.80 -4.09
CA LEU A 160 -21.19 -1.27 -2.85
C LEU A 160 -21.65 0.17 -2.56
N ARG A 161 -22.19 0.86 -3.57
CA ARG A 161 -22.61 2.26 -3.49
C ARG A 161 -23.46 2.58 -2.27
N VAL A 162 -24.54 1.82 -2.05
CA VAL A 162 -25.45 2.07 -0.92
C VAL A 162 -24.71 1.91 0.41
N ALA A 163 -23.95 0.83 0.57
CA ALA A 163 -23.19 0.58 1.79
C ALA A 163 -22.14 1.66 2.08
N ILE A 164 -21.42 2.13 1.06
CA ILE A 164 -20.40 3.18 1.22
C ILE A 164 -21.06 4.52 1.55
N ILE A 165 -22.12 4.91 0.84
CA ILE A 165 -22.82 6.18 1.11
C ILE A 165 -23.40 6.18 2.52
N THR A 166 -24.07 5.10 2.94
CA THR A 166 -24.60 4.99 4.31
C THR A 166 -23.49 5.15 5.35
N ARG A 167 -22.36 4.45 5.16
CA ARG A 167 -21.20 4.56 6.07
C ARG A 167 -20.56 5.95 6.03
N LEU A 168 -20.52 6.62 4.88
CA LEU A 168 -20.03 7.99 4.75
C LEU A 168 -20.91 8.95 5.55
N LEU A 169 -22.23 8.81 5.46
CA LEU A 169 -23.18 9.61 6.24
C LEU A 169 -23.01 9.40 7.75
N ASP A 170 -22.86 8.14 8.19
CA ASP A 170 -22.66 7.83 9.61
C ASP A 170 -21.34 8.38 10.17
N THR A 171 -20.29 8.38 9.34
CA THR A 171 -18.95 8.87 9.71
C THR A 171 -18.79 10.37 9.45
N PHE A 172 -19.72 11.03 8.74
CA PHE A 172 -19.62 12.44 8.34
C PHE A 172 -19.45 13.37 9.55
N CYS A 173 -20.17 13.11 10.65
CA CYS A 173 -20.04 13.89 11.89
C CYS A 173 -18.69 13.73 12.60
N GLN A 174 -17.91 12.72 12.23
CA GLN A 174 -16.59 12.44 12.81
C GLN A 174 -15.46 13.13 12.02
N ILE A 175 -15.74 13.60 10.80
CA ILE A 175 -14.77 14.29 9.95
C ILE A 175 -14.53 15.69 10.52
N ARG A 176 -13.37 15.89 11.15
CA ARG A 176 -12.98 17.18 11.77
C ARG A 176 -12.28 18.13 10.78
N ALA A 177 -11.82 17.61 9.65
CA ALA A 177 -11.04 18.37 8.67
C ALA A 177 -11.94 18.88 7.53
N ALA A 178 -12.12 20.21 7.45
CA ALA A 178 -12.96 20.84 6.43
C ALA A 178 -12.57 20.46 4.99
N ARG A 179 -11.28 20.24 4.70
CA ARG A 179 -10.81 19.80 3.38
C ARG A 179 -11.35 18.43 2.99
N VAL A 180 -11.46 17.49 3.94
CA VAL A 180 -11.99 16.14 3.69
C VAL A 180 -13.48 16.22 3.36
N CYS A 181 -14.23 17.09 4.05
CA CYS A 181 -15.64 17.34 3.73
C CYS A 181 -15.83 17.88 2.30
N SER A 182 -14.93 18.72 1.79
CA SER A 182 -15.01 19.26 0.42
C SER A 182 -14.82 18.21 -0.67
N PHE A 183 -14.15 17.08 -0.37
CA PHE A 183 -14.02 15.96 -1.31
C PHE A 183 -15.19 14.97 -1.21
N ALA A 184 -15.93 15.01 -0.10
CA ALA A 184 -17.05 14.11 0.16
C ALA A 184 -18.40 14.65 -0.35
N LEU A 185 -18.53 15.96 -0.55
CA LEU A 185 -19.68 16.69 -1.11
C LEU A 185 -19.51 16.93 -2.61
#